data_AF-A0A2Z2M4R7-F1
#
_entry.id   AF-A0A2Z2M4R7-F1
#
_cell.length_a   1.000
_cell.length_b   1.000
_cell.length_c   1.000
_cell.angle_alpha   90.00
_cell.angle_beta   90.00
_cell.angle_gamma   90.00
#
_symmetry.space_group_name_H-M   'P 1'
#
loop_
_entity.id
_entity.type
_entity.pdbx_description
1 polymer ?
#
loop_
_entity_poly.entity_id
_entity_poly.type
_entity_poly.pdbx_seq_one_letter_code
_entity_poly.pdbx_strand_id
1 'polypeptide(L)'
;MGKEESPKLPKSVLRHLEPGERVLFSIKKKISLEKPKWLLVTDRRIIYLDEKVLGRYDLKALPYQKLEQVTVKLGVMSSEFIIEGEENITLRLGWMNKEEARKAINAIKDALNAIAVEPVSIEVKKGLTSETWILKKPKEFVTRTMPAYQPAQPVAKEEKEDPLEKLKKLKELYDMGVISPEEYEEKRKKLLEEI
;
A
#
# COMPACT_ATOMS: atom_id res chain seq x y z
N MET A 1 9.47 28.74 15.26
CA MET A 1 9.32 27.33 14.83
C MET A 1 7.86 27.13 14.47
N GLY A 2 7.50 27.31 13.19
CA GLY A 2 6.11 27.29 12.74
C GLY A 2 5.56 25.87 12.87
N LYS A 3 4.50 25.69 13.67
CA LYS A 3 3.74 24.44 13.67
C LYS A 3 3.06 24.34 12.31
N GLU A 4 3.57 23.47 11.44
CA GLU A 4 2.84 23.09 10.23
C GLU A 4 1.59 22.33 10.68
N GLU A 5 0.44 22.98 10.57
CA GLU A 5 -0.85 22.34 10.81
C GLU A 5 -1.01 21.23 9.75
N SER A 6 -0.83 19.97 10.16
CA SER A 6 -1.19 18.83 9.33
C SER A 6 -2.67 18.96 8.96
N PRO A 7 -3.06 18.83 7.67
CA PRO A 7 -4.44 19.03 7.27
C PRO A 7 -5.35 18.08 8.04
N LYS A 8 -6.45 18.60 8.60
CA LYS A 8 -7.41 17.81 9.38
C LYS A 8 -7.87 16.60 8.56
N LEU A 9 -7.47 15.41 9.02
CA LEU A 9 -7.75 14.15 8.33
C LEU A 9 -9.26 13.92 8.22
N PRO A 10 -9.75 13.36 7.10
CA PRO A 10 -11.17 13.10 6.93
C PRO A 10 -11.59 11.91 7.81
N LYS A 11 -12.87 11.89 8.23
CA LYS A 11 -13.42 10.79 9.05
C LYS A 11 -13.36 9.43 8.35
N SER A 12 -13.26 9.41 7.03
CA SER A 12 -13.04 8.20 6.23
C SER A 12 -11.68 7.59 6.57
N VAL A 13 -10.60 8.36 6.46
CA VAL A 13 -9.23 7.94 6.85
C VAL A 13 -9.19 7.42 8.28
N LEU A 14 -9.70 8.19 9.23
CA LEU A 14 -9.62 7.83 10.66
C LEU A 14 -10.27 6.49 10.99
N ARG A 15 -11.26 6.05 10.19
CA ARG A 15 -11.94 4.76 10.36
C ARG A 15 -11.17 3.56 9.81
N HIS A 16 -10.17 3.81 8.95
CA HIS A 16 -9.35 2.77 8.33
C HIS A 16 -7.94 2.68 8.90
N LEU A 17 -7.57 3.62 9.78
CA LEU A 17 -6.32 3.51 10.55
C LEU A 17 -6.47 2.39 11.57
N GLU A 18 -5.45 1.54 11.65
CA GLU A 18 -5.40 0.49 12.66
C GLU A 18 -5.14 1.08 14.05
N PRO A 19 -5.51 0.36 15.13
CA PRO A 19 -5.15 0.78 16.48
C PRO A 19 -3.63 0.99 16.63
N GLY A 20 -3.27 2.20 17.06
CA GLY A 20 -1.88 2.61 17.23
C GLY A 20 -1.13 2.95 15.93
N GLU A 21 -1.78 2.91 14.76
CA GLU A 21 -1.19 3.41 13.50
C GLU A 21 -1.12 4.94 13.52
N ARG A 22 0.09 5.48 13.32
CA ARG A 22 0.34 6.94 13.37
C ARG A 22 0.52 7.48 11.97
N VAL A 23 -0.17 8.57 11.65
CA VAL A 23 0.04 9.30 10.39
C VAL A 23 1.26 10.19 10.54
N LEU A 24 2.32 9.89 9.79
CA LEU A 24 3.57 10.64 9.77
C LEU A 24 3.48 11.86 8.86
N PHE A 25 2.79 11.70 7.71
CA PHE A 25 2.60 12.78 6.75
C PHE A 25 1.29 12.60 5.98
N SER A 26 0.64 13.70 5.60
CA SER A 26 -0.58 13.66 4.80
C SER A 26 -0.63 14.78 3.79
N ILE A 27 -1.13 14.46 2.60
CA ILE A 27 -1.38 15.39 1.52
C ILE A 27 -2.86 15.34 1.19
N LYS A 28 -3.49 16.52 1.13
CA LYS A 28 -4.85 16.70 0.66
C LYS A 28 -4.83 17.38 -0.69
N LYS A 29 -5.15 16.66 -1.76
CA LYS A 29 -5.32 17.23 -3.09
C LYS A 29 -6.79 17.42 -3.41
N LYS A 30 -7.22 18.66 -3.62
CA LYS A 30 -8.55 18.96 -4.16
C LYS A 30 -8.39 19.58 -5.55
N ILE A 31 -9.01 18.99 -6.56
CA ILE A 31 -9.04 19.53 -7.93
C ILE A 31 -10.45 20.06 -8.18
N SER A 32 -10.60 21.38 -8.22
CA SER A 32 -11.86 22.07 -8.56
C SER A 32 -13.10 21.53 -7.80
N LEU A 33 -14.16 21.13 -8.53
CA LEU A 33 -15.42 20.59 -8.00
C LEU A 33 -15.33 19.15 -7.51
N GLU A 34 -14.25 18.42 -7.81
CA GLU A 34 -14.11 17.05 -7.34
C GLU A 34 -13.84 16.99 -5.83
N LYS A 35 -14.20 15.86 -5.25
CA LYS A 35 -13.87 15.54 -3.86
C LYS A 35 -12.34 15.35 -3.72
N PRO A 36 -11.78 15.61 -2.52
CA PRO A 36 -10.34 15.58 -2.34
C PRO A 36 -9.79 14.14 -2.39
N LYS A 37 -8.64 14.00 -3.03
CA LYS A 37 -7.77 12.84 -2.97
C LYS A 37 -6.77 13.03 -1.84
N TRP A 38 -6.48 11.96 -1.12
CA TRP A 38 -5.57 11.95 0.02
C TRP A 38 -4.45 10.95 -0.22
N LEU A 39 -3.22 11.37 0.06
CA LEU A 39 -2.08 10.48 0.21
C LEU A 39 -1.63 10.60 1.66
N LEU A 40 -1.55 9.47 2.35
CA LEU A 40 -1.10 9.39 3.72
C LEU A 40 0.10 8.46 3.81
N VAL A 41 1.09 8.91 4.56
CA VAL A 41 2.27 8.14 4.94
C VAL A 41 2.11 7.85 6.42
N THR A 42 1.95 6.58 6.79
CA THR A 42 1.83 6.15 8.20
C THR A 42 3.13 5.50 8.67
N ASP A 43 3.20 5.07 9.92
CA ASP A 43 4.33 4.26 10.39
C ASP A 43 4.28 2.79 9.93
N ARG A 44 3.23 2.39 9.19
CA ARG A 44 3.05 1.01 8.71
C ARG A 44 2.94 0.88 7.19
N ARG A 45 2.33 1.87 6.53
CA ARG A 45 1.94 1.77 5.11
C ARG A 45 1.67 3.13 4.49
N ILE A 46 1.56 3.13 3.16
CA ILE A 46 1.10 4.28 2.39
C ILE A 46 -0.37 4.07 2.06
N ILE A 47 -1.23 5.05 2.35
CA ILE A 47 -2.66 5.00 2.07
C ILE A 47 -3.00 6.05 1.03
N TYR A 48 -3.59 5.62 -0.08
CA TYR A 48 -4.23 6.47 -1.07
C TYR A 48 -5.74 6.39 -0.90
N LEU A 49 -6.40 7.52 -0.71
CA LEU A 49 -7.84 7.60 -0.55
C LEU A 49 -8.43 8.61 -1.55
N ASP A 50 -9.31 8.13 -2.41
CA ASP A 50 -10.04 8.93 -3.39
C ASP A 50 -11.49 9.09 -2.92
N GLU A 51 -11.84 10.25 -2.38
CA GLU A 51 -13.24 10.51 -1.98
C GLU A 51 -14.12 10.66 -3.23
N LYS A 52 -15.24 9.94 -3.27
CA LYS A 52 -16.26 10.04 -4.33
C LYS A 52 -17.53 10.68 -3.78
N VAL A 53 -18.49 10.93 -4.67
CA VAL A 53 -19.81 11.48 -4.30
C VAL A 53 -20.60 10.44 -3.49
N LEU A 54 -21.54 10.90 -2.66
CA LEU A 54 -22.42 10.07 -1.83
C LEU A 54 -21.71 9.20 -0.77
N GLY A 55 -20.55 9.67 -0.26
CA GLY A 55 -19.83 8.99 0.81
C GLY A 55 -19.06 7.73 0.38
N ARG A 56 -19.04 7.44 -0.93
CA ARG A 56 -18.16 6.41 -1.51
C ARG A 56 -16.72 6.91 -1.51
N TYR A 57 -15.76 5.99 -1.45
CA TYR A 57 -14.35 6.30 -1.62
C TYR A 57 -13.62 5.06 -2.14
N ASP A 58 -12.53 5.27 -2.87
CA ASP A 58 -11.59 4.20 -3.20
C ASP A 58 -10.41 4.30 -2.23
N LEU A 59 -10.18 3.27 -1.42
CA LEU A 59 -9.02 3.18 -0.54
C LEU A 59 -8.05 2.15 -1.11
N LYS A 60 -6.79 2.55 -1.30
CA LYS A 60 -5.67 1.67 -1.64
C LYS A 60 -4.61 1.82 -0.57
N ALA A 61 -4.21 0.70 0.04
CA ALA A 61 -3.17 0.69 1.05
C ALA A 61 -1.99 -0.15 0.53
N LEU A 62 -0.80 0.45 0.49
CA LEU A 62 0.44 -0.22 0.11
C LEU A 62 1.32 -0.38 1.35
N PRO A 63 1.46 -1.60 1.88
CA PRO A 63 2.35 -1.88 3.00
C PRO A 63 3.80 -1.63 2.60
N TYR A 64 4.63 -1.14 3.52
CA TYR A 64 6.05 -0.93 3.22
C TYR A 64 6.81 -2.21 2.86
N GLN A 65 6.30 -3.37 3.29
CA GLN A 65 6.83 -4.67 2.89
C GLN A 65 6.74 -4.87 1.37
N LYS A 66 5.60 -4.50 0.77
CA LYS A 66 5.33 -4.63 -0.67
C LYS A 66 5.80 -3.43 -1.50
N LEU A 67 6.40 -2.41 -0.88
CA LEU A 67 6.89 -1.24 -1.60
C LEU A 67 8.23 -1.57 -2.28
N GLU A 68 8.33 -1.39 -3.59
CA GLU A 68 9.56 -1.62 -4.36
C GLU A 68 10.29 -0.31 -4.63
N GLN A 69 9.56 0.69 -5.11
CA GLN A 69 10.14 1.96 -5.55
C GLN A 69 9.18 3.13 -5.37
N VAL A 70 9.72 4.29 -4.99
CA VAL A 70 9.03 5.58 -5.04
C VAL A 70 9.81 6.52 -5.94
N THR A 71 9.17 7.05 -6.96
CA THR A 71 9.75 8.02 -7.89
C THR A 71 8.99 9.33 -7.84
N VAL A 72 9.70 10.42 -7.59
CA VAL A 72 9.16 11.78 -7.58
C VAL A 72 9.83 12.60 -8.67
N LYS A 73 9.07 13.02 -9.67
CA LYS A 73 9.53 13.91 -10.73
C LYS A 73 9.06 15.33 -10.43
N LEU A 74 9.98 16.23 -10.11
CA LEU A 74 9.73 17.64 -9.85
C LEU A 74 9.94 18.42 -11.15
N GLY A 75 8.86 18.65 -11.91
CA GLY A 75 8.89 19.47 -13.11
C GLY A 75 8.76 20.97 -12.81
N VAL A 76 8.85 21.81 -13.85
CA VAL A 76 8.69 23.27 -13.72
C VAL A 76 7.26 23.64 -13.33
N MET A 77 6.27 22.97 -13.94
CA MET A 77 4.84 23.31 -13.82
C MET A 77 4.06 22.36 -12.91
N SER A 78 4.48 21.10 -12.80
CA SER A 78 3.85 20.13 -11.90
C SER A 78 4.84 19.05 -11.47
N SER A 79 4.59 18.47 -10.29
CA SER A 79 5.32 17.28 -9.84
C SER A 79 4.47 16.03 -9.99
N GLU A 80 5.10 14.92 -10.36
CA GLU A 80 4.49 13.59 -10.45
C GLU A 80 5.10 12.68 -9.37
N PHE A 81 4.25 12.03 -8.59
CA PHE A 81 4.62 11.10 -7.54
C PHE A 81 4.14 9.70 -7.93
N ILE A 82 5.08 8.77 -8.08
CA ILE A 82 4.83 7.41 -8.56
C ILE A 82 5.30 6.45 -7.46
N ILE A 83 4.45 5.50 -7.11
CA ILE A 83 4.72 4.47 -6.11
C ILE A 83 4.49 3.13 -6.78
N GLU A 84 5.52 2.30 -6.78
CA GLU A 84 5.53 0.97 -7.37
C GLU A 84 5.74 -0.05 -6.25
N GLY A 85 4.90 -1.07 -6.23
CA GLY A 85 4.97 -2.17 -5.29
C GLY A 85 4.83 -3.52 -6.00
N GLU A 86 4.95 -4.57 -5.20
CA GLU A 86 4.80 -5.96 -5.65
C GLU A 86 3.44 -6.19 -6.33
N GLU A 87 3.34 -7.25 -7.15
CA GLU A 87 2.09 -7.67 -7.80
C GLU A 87 1.49 -6.63 -8.79
N ASN A 88 2.33 -5.86 -9.49
CA ASN A 88 1.94 -4.81 -10.45
C ASN A 88 1.16 -3.64 -9.82
N ILE A 89 1.29 -3.42 -8.51
CA ILE A 89 0.66 -2.26 -7.86
C ILE A 89 1.43 -0.99 -8.25
N THR A 90 0.82 -0.15 -9.09
CA THR A 90 1.34 1.19 -9.40
C THR A 90 0.33 2.26 -8.98
N LEU A 91 0.72 3.13 -8.05
CA LEU A 91 -0.05 4.31 -7.66
C LEU A 91 0.63 5.55 -8.25
N ARG A 92 -0.15 6.36 -8.98
CA ARG A 92 0.32 7.63 -9.55
C ARG A 92 -0.50 8.78 -9.01
N LEU A 93 0.21 9.78 -8.50
CA LEU A 93 -0.34 11.02 -7.98
C LEU A 93 0.30 12.17 -8.74
N GLY A 94 -0.45 12.77 -9.66
CA GLY A 94 -0.04 13.97 -10.39
C GLY A 94 -0.35 15.26 -9.62
N TRP A 95 0.22 16.37 -10.11
CA TRP A 95 -0.12 17.74 -9.69
C TRP A 95 0.13 18.03 -8.20
N MET A 96 1.29 17.63 -7.70
CA MET A 96 1.78 18.00 -6.37
C MET A 96 2.73 19.20 -6.45
N ASN A 97 2.73 20.07 -5.44
CA ASN A 97 3.75 21.11 -5.36
C ASN A 97 5.11 20.48 -4.99
N LYS A 98 6.22 21.18 -5.27
CA LYS A 98 7.57 20.61 -5.09
C LYS A 98 7.89 20.31 -3.62
N GLU A 99 7.37 21.10 -2.70
CA GLU A 99 7.64 20.98 -1.26
C GLU A 99 6.92 19.77 -0.66
N GLU A 100 5.63 19.61 -0.94
CA GLU A 100 4.83 18.45 -0.55
C GLU A 100 5.44 17.16 -1.09
N ALA A 101 5.88 17.17 -2.34
CA ALA A 101 6.50 16.01 -2.98
C ALA A 101 7.80 15.60 -2.31
N ARG A 102 8.66 16.58 -1.96
CA ARG A 102 9.87 16.35 -1.18
C ARG A 102 9.56 15.87 0.23
N LYS A 103 8.56 16.45 0.91
CA LYS A 103 8.17 16.02 2.26
C LYS A 103 7.62 14.59 2.26
N ALA A 104 6.80 14.23 1.28
CA ALA A 104 6.25 12.88 1.17
C ALA A 104 7.33 11.81 0.96
N ILE A 105 8.28 12.00 0.04
CA ILE A 105 9.34 11.01 -0.18
C ILE A 105 10.27 10.89 1.04
N ASN A 106 10.57 12.00 1.73
CA ASN A 106 11.35 11.96 2.97
C ASN A 106 10.58 11.26 4.10
N ALA A 107 9.28 11.53 4.26
CA ALA A 107 8.46 10.83 5.25
C ALA A 107 8.42 9.32 4.99
N ILE A 108 8.33 8.89 3.72
CA ILE A 108 8.39 7.47 3.36
C ILE A 108 9.77 6.90 3.67
N LYS A 109 10.85 7.62 3.34
CA LYS A 109 12.22 7.22 3.66
C LYS A 109 12.40 7.03 5.17
N ASP A 110 11.93 7.98 5.98
CA ASP A 110 12.07 7.91 7.44
C ASP A 110 11.23 6.77 8.03
N ALA A 111 10.02 6.54 7.50
CA ALA A 111 9.19 5.40 7.87
C ALA A 111 9.86 4.06 7.51
N LEU A 112 10.48 3.97 6.33
CA LEU A 112 11.23 2.79 5.91
C LEU A 112 12.46 2.58 6.77
N ASN A 113 13.23 3.62 7.07
CA ASN A 113 14.42 3.52 7.92
C ASN A 113 14.08 3.13 9.37
N ALA A 114 12.88 3.43 9.84
CA ALA A 114 12.43 3.00 11.15
C ALA A 114 12.14 1.48 11.23
N ILE A 115 11.92 0.83 10.08
CA ILE A 115 11.60 -0.61 10.00
C ILE A 115 12.68 -1.45 9.30
N ALA A 116 13.55 -0.82 8.53
CA ALA A 116 14.58 -1.49 7.73
C ALA A 116 15.82 -1.80 8.56
N VAL A 117 16.49 -2.90 8.22
CA VAL A 117 17.77 -3.26 8.84
C VAL A 117 18.88 -2.40 8.23
N GLU A 118 18.81 -2.14 6.93
CA GLU A 118 19.72 -1.23 6.23
C GLU A 118 19.07 0.14 5.95
N PRO A 119 19.85 1.24 6.01
CA PRO A 119 19.35 2.56 5.73
C PRO A 119 19.02 2.73 4.23
N VAL A 120 17.76 3.09 3.96
CA VAL A 120 17.27 3.46 2.64
C VAL A 120 17.75 4.86 2.28
N SER A 121 18.35 4.97 1.09
CA SER A 121 18.80 6.24 0.51
C SER A 121 17.88 6.71 -0.61
N ILE A 122 17.92 8.01 -0.90
CA ILE A 122 17.21 8.61 -2.03
C ILE A 122 18.25 9.01 -3.07
N GLU A 123 18.15 8.45 -4.26
CA GLU A 123 18.92 8.89 -5.43
C GLU A 123 18.28 10.15 -6.01
N VAL A 124 19.03 11.25 -6.10
CA VAL A 124 18.55 12.51 -6.69
C VAL A 124 19.25 12.78 -8.02
N LYS A 125 18.48 12.75 -9.11
CA LYS A 125 18.93 13.10 -10.46
C LYS A 125 18.50 14.52 -10.78
N LYS A 126 19.44 15.46 -10.82
CA LYS A 126 19.19 16.86 -11.16
C LYS A 126 19.38 17.08 -12.66
N GLY A 127 18.37 17.63 -13.33
CA GLY A 127 18.44 18.18 -14.67
C GLY A 127 18.44 19.71 -14.65
N LEU A 128 18.54 20.34 -15.83
CA LEU A 128 18.61 21.79 -15.98
C LEU A 128 17.35 22.52 -15.43
N THR A 129 16.18 21.88 -15.52
CA THR A 129 14.88 22.45 -15.14
C THR A 129 14.00 21.51 -14.31
N SER A 130 14.48 20.30 -14.04
CA SER A 130 13.74 19.26 -13.32
C SER A 130 14.63 18.49 -12.36
N GLU A 131 14.02 17.92 -11.33
CA GLU A 131 14.71 17.03 -10.39
C GLU A 131 13.91 15.73 -10.26
N THR A 132 14.57 14.58 -10.32
CA THR A 132 13.92 13.28 -10.10
C THR A 132 14.52 12.63 -8.87
N TRP A 133 13.69 12.33 -7.89
CA TRP A 133 14.06 11.68 -6.64
C TRP A 133 13.56 10.25 -6.68
N ILE A 134 14.45 9.28 -6.51
CA ILE A 134 14.13 7.86 -6.60
C ILE A 134 14.54 7.21 -5.28
N LEU A 135 13.57 6.67 -4.57
CA LEU A 135 13.79 5.80 -3.43
C LEU A 135 13.54 4.37 -3.89
N LYS A 136 14.55 3.52 -3.77
CA LYS A 136 14.43 2.08 -4.00
C LYS A 136 14.55 1.37 -2.68
N LYS A 137 13.62 0.47 -2.40
CA LYS A 137 13.76 -0.41 -1.26
C LYS A 137 14.75 -1.53 -1.63
N PRO A 138 15.83 -1.75 -0.86
CA PRO A 138 16.68 -2.92 -1.08
C PRO A 138 15.86 -4.20 -0.88
N LYS A 139 16.17 -5.25 -1.65
CA LYS A 139 15.54 -6.57 -1.51
C LYS A 139 16.04 -7.26 -0.24
N GLU A 140 15.74 -6.71 0.92
CA GLU A 140 16.08 -7.34 2.20
C GLU A 140 15.02 -8.38 2.54
N PHE A 141 15.48 -9.61 2.77
CA PHE A 141 14.73 -10.65 3.46
C PHE A 141 14.24 -10.05 4.79
N VAL A 142 12.93 -9.83 4.90
CA VAL A 142 12.30 -9.48 6.17
C VAL A 142 12.49 -10.68 7.10
N THR A 143 13.58 -10.73 7.86
CA THR A 143 13.73 -11.71 8.93
C THR A 143 12.69 -11.38 9.98
N ARG A 144 11.63 -12.17 9.90
CA ARG A 144 10.37 -12.09 10.62
C ARG A 144 10.61 -12.15 12.13
N THR A 145 10.68 -11.00 12.77
CA THR A 145 10.34 -10.86 14.19
C THR A 145 9.31 -9.74 14.37
N MET A 146 8.27 -9.75 13.53
CA MET A 146 7.00 -9.10 13.85
C MET A 146 5.85 -10.04 13.47
N PRO A 147 4.80 -10.11 14.30
CA PRO A 147 3.72 -11.08 14.15
C PRO A 147 3.05 -10.89 12.78
N ALA A 148 2.66 -12.02 12.19
CA ALA A 148 2.21 -12.15 10.83
C ALA A 148 1.32 -10.99 10.34
N TYR A 149 1.84 -10.21 9.39
CA TYR A 149 1.04 -9.41 8.48
C TYR A 149 0.24 -10.38 7.60
N GLN A 150 -0.93 -10.80 8.08
CA GLN A 150 -1.97 -11.34 7.22
C GLN A 150 -2.70 -10.14 6.63
N PRO A 151 -2.85 -10.00 5.30
CA PRO A 151 -3.79 -9.03 4.77
C PRO A 151 -5.16 -9.38 5.37
N ALA A 152 -5.82 -8.37 5.96
CA ALA A 152 -7.17 -8.48 6.45
C ALA A 152 -8.07 -9.01 5.32
N GLN A 153 -8.32 -10.31 5.32
CA GLN A 153 -9.54 -10.86 4.76
C GLN A 153 -10.70 -10.19 5.52
N PRO A 154 -11.84 -9.93 4.86
CA PRO A 154 -13.01 -9.44 5.56
C PRO A 154 -13.30 -10.41 6.71
N VAL A 155 -13.60 -9.86 7.87
CA VAL A 155 -13.87 -10.57 9.13
C VAL A 155 -14.86 -11.70 8.89
N ALA A 156 -14.36 -12.90 8.61
CA ALA A 156 -15.11 -14.12 8.69
C ALA A 156 -14.98 -14.57 10.14
N LYS A 157 -16.13 -14.63 10.81
CA LYS A 157 -16.30 -15.36 12.06
C LYS A 157 -15.59 -16.70 11.92
N GLU A 158 -15.01 -17.19 13.02
CA GLU A 158 -14.68 -18.61 13.16
C GLU A 158 -15.98 -19.42 12.98
N GLU A 159 -16.28 -19.78 11.75
CA GLU A 159 -17.18 -20.86 11.42
C GLU A 159 -16.28 -21.96 10.87
N LYS A 160 -16.33 -23.11 11.54
CA LYS A 160 -15.66 -24.35 11.16
C LYS A 160 -15.77 -24.50 9.63
N GLU A 161 -14.66 -24.39 8.91
CA GLU A 161 -14.67 -24.56 7.46
C GLU A 161 -15.21 -25.96 7.14
N ASP A 162 -16.45 -26.00 6.66
CA ASP A 162 -17.15 -27.19 6.22
C ASP A 162 -16.29 -27.85 5.12
N PRO A 163 -16.01 -29.16 5.15
CA PRO A 163 -15.10 -29.78 4.18
C PRO A 163 -15.55 -29.58 2.71
N LEU A 164 -16.85 -29.29 2.49
CA LEU A 164 -17.42 -28.89 1.21
C LEU A 164 -16.85 -27.56 0.66
N GLU A 165 -16.52 -26.59 1.51
CA GLU A 165 -15.90 -25.33 1.08
C GLU A 165 -14.45 -25.53 0.65
N LYS A 166 -13.72 -26.42 1.33
CA LYS A 166 -12.34 -26.80 0.95
C LYS A 166 -12.32 -27.48 -0.42
N LEU A 167 -13.31 -28.33 -0.72
CA LEU A 167 -13.48 -28.92 -2.05
C LEU A 167 -13.73 -27.87 -3.13
N LYS A 168 -14.49 -26.82 -2.83
CA LYS A 168 -14.76 -25.72 -3.78
C LYS A 168 -13.49 -24.92 -4.09
N LYS A 169 -12.72 -24.53 -3.06
CA LYS A 169 -11.42 -23.85 -3.23
C LYS A 169 -10.41 -24.72 -3.99
N LEU A 170 -10.38 -26.02 -3.70
CA LEU A 170 -9.50 -26.97 -4.39
C LEU A 170 -9.82 -27.05 -5.90
N LYS A 171 -11.11 -27.04 -6.26
CA LYS A 171 -11.55 -27.02 -7.66
C LYS A 171 -11.16 -25.71 -8.37
N GLU A 172 -11.31 -24.57 -7.70
CA GLU A 172 -10.88 -23.28 -8.25
C GLU A 172 -9.37 -23.26 -8.54
N LEU A 173 -8.55 -23.84 -7.67
CA LEU A 173 -7.10 -23.95 -7.89
C LEU A 173 -6.75 -24.84 -9.11
N TYR A 174 -7.51 -25.91 -9.34
CA TYR A 174 -7.36 -26.77 -10.51
C TYR A 174 -7.79 -26.06 -11.81
N ASP A 175 -8.95 -25.40 -11.79
CA ASP A 175 -9.48 -24.65 -12.93
C ASP A 175 -8.57 -23.46 -13.32
N MET A 176 -7.85 -22.89 -12.35
CA MET A 176 -6.81 -21.86 -12.56
C MET A 176 -5.47 -22.43 -13.06
N GLY A 177 -5.32 -23.76 -13.15
CA GLY A 177 -4.09 -24.42 -13.57
C GLY A 177 -2.93 -24.29 -12.55
N VAL A 178 -3.25 -23.95 -11.29
CA VAL A 178 -2.26 -23.78 -10.21
C VAL A 178 -1.77 -25.14 -9.69
N ILE A 179 -2.62 -26.17 -9.78
CA ILE A 179 -2.32 -27.54 -9.34
C ILE A 179 -2.52 -28.52 -10.50
N SER A 180 -1.74 -29.60 -10.49
CA SER A 180 -1.86 -30.65 -11.50
C SER A 180 -3.14 -31.48 -11.28
N PRO A 181 -3.65 -32.18 -12.31
CA PRO A 181 -4.80 -33.09 -12.15
C PRO A 181 -4.55 -34.18 -11.10
N GLU A 182 -3.32 -34.67 -10.98
CA GLU A 182 -2.93 -35.69 -10.00
C GLU A 182 -2.99 -35.14 -8.56
N GLU A 183 -2.46 -33.93 -8.35
CA GLU A 183 -2.50 -33.26 -7.03
C GLU A 183 -3.93 -32.86 -6.62
N TYR A 184 -4.77 -32.52 -7.60
CA TYR A 184 -6.18 -32.23 -7.38
C TYR A 184 -6.92 -33.47 -6.88
N GLU A 185 -6.72 -34.63 -7.52
CA GLU A 185 -7.42 -35.86 -7.14
C GLU A 185 -7.01 -36.37 -5.75
N GLU A 186 -5.73 -36.35 -5.41
CA GLU A 186 -5.25 -36.76 -4.09
C GLU A 186 -5.85 -35.91 -2.97
N LYS A 187 -5.81 -34.58 -3.13
CA LYS A 187 -6.35 -33.64 -2.14
C LYS A 187 -7.87 -33.71 -2.07
N ARG A 188 -8.54 -33.92 -3.20
CA ARG A 188 -10.00 -34.06 -3.26
C ARG A 188 -10.44 -35.31 -2.52
N LYS A 189 -9.75 -36.43 -2.74
CA LYS A 189 -10.05 -37.70 -2.07
C LYS A 189 -9.87 -37.59 -0.55
N LYS A 190 -8.77 -36.98 -0.11
CA LYS A 190 -8.51 -36.75 1.31
C LYS A 190 -9.57 -35.86 1.98
N LEU A 191 -10.04 -34.82 1.28
CA LEU A 191 -11.11 -33.94 1.79
C LEU A 191 -12.48 -34.62 1.81
N LEU A 192 -12.74 -35.56 0.89
CA LEU A 192 -13.95 -36.39 0.90
C LEU A 192 -13.96 -37.43 2.02
N GLU A 193 -12.79 -37.89 2.47
CA GLU A 193 -12.67 -38.81 3.61
C GLU A 193 -12.86 -38.10 4.96
N GLU A 194 -12.73 -36.77 5.00
CA GLU A 194 -13.00 -35.93 6.18
C GLU A 194 -14.48 -35.49 6.30
N ILE A 195 -15.35 -35.89 5.34
CA ILE A 195 -16.80 -35.66 5.32
C ILE A 195 -17.54 -36.90 5.82
#